data_AF-A0A2E5VN39-F1
#
_entry.id   AF-A0A2E5VN39-F1
#
_cell.length_a   1.000
_cell.length_b   1.000
_cell.length_c   1.000
_cell.angle_alpha   90.00
_cell.angle_beta   90.00
_cell.angle_gamma   90.00
#
_symmetry.space_group_name_H-M   'P 1'
#
loop_
_entity.id
_entity.type
_entity.pdbx_description
1 polymer ?
#
loop_
_entity_poly.entity_id
_entity_poly.type
_entity_poly.pdbx_seq_one_letter_code
_entity_poly.pdbx_strand_id
1 'polypeptide(L)'
;MLTDKLGLGEIAGTHGELNVWGEIIDPGGQVGSGMVEIADQLILGGAQAASGVLNISGGSVLAAQVIAGQGIGALGTIGVTGGTFGSPTVTLGGTVGATGELSVSGGSFAATTLAVGPSGHGSIAVSGGTFAAQDVTVGNPNESNAVGSLTLSGGTTDISGELVLSGAGEA
;
A
#
# COMPACT_ATOMS: atom_id res chain seq x y z
N MET A 1 29.13 10.70 -21.43
CA MET A 1 28.23 10.08 -20.43
C MET A 1 26.91 10.83 -20.51
N LEU A 2 25.92 10.23 -21.15
CA LEU A 2 24.60 10.83 -21.32
C LEU A 2 23.77 10.34 -20.14
N THR A 3 23.52 11.20 -19.15
CA THR A 3 22.54 10.92 -18.11
C THR A 3 21.18 11.26 -18.71
N ASP A 4 20.51 10.26 -19.27
CA ASP A 4 19.15 10.43 -19.75
C ASP A 4 18.25 10.67 -18.53
N LYS A 5 17.78 11.90 -18.38
CA LYS A 5 16.86 12.27 -17.31
C LYS A 5 15.49 11.74 -17.72
N LEU A 6 15.07 10.64 -17.12
CA LEU A 6 13.72 10.13 -17.28
C LEU A 6 12.73 11.19 -16.76
N GLY A 7 12.05 11.87 -17.68
CA GLY A 7 10.92 12.74 -17.35
C GLY A 7 9.74 11.87 -16.93
N LEU A 8 9.21 12.11 -15.73
CA LEU A 8 7.99 11.44 -15.27
C LEU A 8 6.79 12.08 -15.99
N GLY A 9 6.39 11.48 -17.11
CA GLY A 9 5.08 11.72 -17.70
C GLY A 9 4.00 11.08 -16.84
N GLU A 10 2.84 11.73 -16.74
CA GLU A 10 1.62 11.15 -16.18
C GLU A 10 1.30 9.83 -16.90
N ILE A 11 1.41 8.69 -16.20
CA ILE A 11 0.99 7.38 -16.74
C ILE A 11 -0.51 7.24 -16.47
N ALA A 12 -1.33 7.92 -17.28
CA ALA A 12 -2.77 7.70 -17.29
C ALA A 12 -3.10 6.45 -18.15
N GLY A 13 -3.57 5.37 -17.52
CA GLY A 13 -4.01 4.15 -18.21
C GLY A 13 -4.54 3.07 -17.24
N THR A 14 -5.38 2.15 -17.72
CA THR A 14 -5.96 1.05 -16.92
C THR A 14 -4.94 -0.01 -16.46
N HIS A 15 -3.72 0.03 -17.00
CA HIS A 15 -2.59 -0.84 -16.64
C HIS A 15 -1.29 -0.02 -16.65
N GLY A 16 -1.28 1.11 -15.94
CA GLY A 16 -0.07 1.91 -15.77
C GLY A 16 0.94 1.21 -14.88
N GLU A 17 1.92 0.52 -15.48
CA GLU A 17 3.09 0.04 -14.77
C GLU A 17 4.17 1.14 -14.79
N LEU A 18 4.44 1.77 -13.64
CA LEU A 18 5.65 2.55 -13.48
C LEU A 18 6.83 1.59 -13.29
N ASN A 19 7.38 1.11 -14.42
CA ASN A 19 8.56 0.26 -14.42
C ASN A 19 9.83 1.13 -14.35
N VAL A 20 10.28 1.45 -13.13
CA VAL A 20 11.57 2.11 -12.91
C VAL A 20 12.68 1.07 -13.05
N TRP A 21 13.30 1.00 -14.23
CA TRP A 21 14.51 0.21 -14.45
C TRP A 21 15.73 1.01 -13.99
N GLY A 22 16.05 0.95 -12.70
CA GLY A 22 17.24 1.60 -12.12
C GLY A 22 17.08 2.01 -10.65
N GLU A 23 18.13 2.58 -10.07
CA GLU A 23 18.08 3.33 -8.81
C GLU A 23 17.45 4.71 -9.08
N ILE A 24 16.49 5.14 -8.25
CA ILE A 24 16.02 6.54 -8.29
C ILE A 24 17.12 7.39 -7.67
N ILE A 25 17.96 7.97 -8.53
CA ILE A 25 19.12 8.78 -8.14
C ILE A 25 18.66 10.25 -7.95
N ASP A 26 18.79 10.78 -6.74
CA ASP A 26 18.81 12.23 -6.51
C ASP A 26 19.98 12.85 -7.30
N PRO A 27 19.80 13.92 -8.10
CA PRO A 27 20.89 14.61 -8.79
C PRO A 27 22.06 15.07 -7.89
N GLY A 28 21.93 14.98 -6.55
CA GLY A 28 22.98 15.27 -5.58
C GLY A 28 23.99 14.15 -5.25
N GLY A 29 23.83 12.92 -5.77
CA GLY A 29 24.88 11.88 -5.65
C GLY A 29 25.21 11.40 -4.23
N GLN A 30 24.28 11.51 -3.28
CA GLN A 30 24.41 10.87 -1.96
C GLN A 30 23.87 9.44 -2.04
N VAL A 31 24.74 8.46 -1.81
CA VAL A 31 24.35 7.05 -1.67
C VAL A 31 23.60 6.91 -0.34
N GLY A 32 22.28 7.03 -0.39
CA GLY A 32 21.39 6.87 0.75
C GLY A 32 20.05 6.35 0.26
N SER A 33 19.99 5.05 -0.06
CA SER A 33 18.78 4.24 -0.28
C SER A 33 17.59 5.07 -0.80
N GLY A 34 17.49 5.22 -2.13
CA GLY A 34 16.57 6.15 -2.82
C GLY A 34 15.23 6.41 -2.09
N MET A 35 14.92 7.69 -1.90
CA MET A 35 13.67 8.14 -1.30
C MET A 35 12.67 8.50 -2.41
N VAL A 36 11.43 8.01 -2.28
CA VAL A 36 10.28 8.40 -3.10
C VAL A 36 9.27 9.06 -2.18
N GLU A 37 9.03 10.35 -2.37
CA GLU A 37 8.00 11.09 -1.65
C GLU A 37 6.83 11.41 -2.60
N ILE A 38 5.62 11.02 -2.19
CA ILE A 38 4.37 11.29 -2.87
C ILE A 38 3.58 12.24 -1.99
N ALA A 39 3.58 13.52 -2.36
CA ALA A 39 3.02 14.60 -1.54
C ALA A 39 1.49 14.52 -1.36
N ASP A 40 0.80 13.73 -2.18
CA ASP A 40 -0.66 13.60 -2.15
C ASP A 40 -1.07 12.12 -2.10
N GLN A 41 -1.59 11.55 -3.19
CA GLN A 41 -2.09 10.18 -3.22
C GLN A 41 -1.21 9.24 -4.05
N LEU A 42 -0.89 8.08 -3.48
CA LEU A 42 -0.45 6.90 -4.22
C LEU A 42 -1.65 5.98 -4.44
N ILE A 43 -2.08 5.85 -5.68
CA ILE A 43 -3.22 5.00 -6.05
C ILE A 43 -2.74 3.80 -6.87
N LEU A 44 -3.05 2.60 -6.40
CA LEU A 44 -2.79 1.33 -7.10
C LEU A 44 -4.13 0.74 -7.53
N GLY A 45 -4.37 0.67 -8.85
CA GLY A 45 -5.68 0.29 -9.38
C GLY A 45 -6.71 1.42 -9.25
N GLY A 46 -6.44 2.58 -9.87
CA GLY A 46 -7.28 3.79 -9.79
C GLY A 46 -8.44 3.88 -10.80
N ALA A 47 -8.53 2.94 -11.74
CA ALA A 47 -9.61 2.88 -12.72
C ALA A 47 -10.36 1.55 -12.62
N GLN A 48 -11.53 1.45 -13.24
CA GLN A 48 -12.32 0.22 -13.26
C GLN A 48 -11.49 -0.95 -13.81
N ALA A 49 -11.44 -2.06 -13.08
CA ALA A 49 -10.66 -3.26 -13.38
C ALA A 49 -9.15 -3.02 -13.58
N ALA A 50 -8.62 -1.89 -13.09
CA ALA A 50 -7.19 -1.59 -13.21
C ALA A 50 -6.37 -2.35 -12.18
N SER A 51 -5.14 -2.71 -12.54
CA SER A 51 -4.17 -3.33 -11.64
C SER A 51 -3.02 -2.37 -11.35
N GLY A 52 -2.64 -2.21 -10.08
CA GLY A 52 -1.44 -1.48 -9.67
C GLY A 52 -0.62 -2.29 -8.67
N VAL A 53 0.70 -2.26 -8.82
CA VAL A 53 1.63 -3.00 -7.95
C VAL A 53 2.75 -2.07 -7.48
N LEU A 54 3.04 -2.12 -6.18
CA LEU A 54 4.18 -1.45 -5.55
C LEU A 54 5.04 -2.49 -4.83
N ASN A 55 6.32 -2.61 -5.21
CA ASN A 55 7.28 -3.47 -4.54
C ASN A 55 8.41 -2.64 -3.93
N ILE A 56 8.64 -2.82 -2.64
CA ILE A 56 9.64 -2.11 -1.85
C ILE A 56 10.61 -3.15 -1.30
N SER A 57 11.82 -3.16 -1.85
CA SER A 57 12.92 -4.07 -1.45
C SER A 57 14.08 -3.33 -0.79
N GLY A 58 14.06 -2.00 -0.80
CA GLY A 58 15.06 -1.10 -0.23
C GLY A 58 14.59 0.36 -0.38
N GLY A 59 15.37 1.30 0.15
CA GLY A 59 14.99 2.72 0.08
C GLY A 59 13.87 3.10 1.04
N SER A 60 13.32 4.30 0.85
CA SER A 60 12.18 4.81 1.62
C SER A 60 11.08 5.29 0.68
N VAL A 61 9.86 4.82 0.86
CA VAL A 61 8.67 5.34 0.18
C VAL A 61 7.78 6.00 1.22
N LEU A 62 7.51 7.28 1.04
CA LEU A 62 6.59 8.06 1.86
C LEU A 62 5.47 8.59 0.99
N ALA A 63 4.22 8.38 1.40
CA ALA A 63 3.06 8.94 0.72
C ALA A 63 2.14 9.58 1.76
N ALA A 64 1.49 10.69 1.42
CA ALA A 64 0.53 11.31 2.33
C ALA A 64 -0.75 10.45 2.48
N GLN A 65 -1.14 9.77 1.40
CA GLN A 65 -2.21 8.78 1.41
C GLN A 65 -1.94 7.67 0.41
N VAL A 66 -2.27 6.42 0.78
CA VAL A 66 -2.21 5.27 -0.12
C VAL A 66 -3.55 4.59 -0.25
N ILE A 67 -3.96 4.32 -1.49
CA ILE A 67 -5.18 3.58 -1.79
C ILE A 67 -4.83 2.44 -2.75
N ALA A 68 -5.00 1.20 -2.29
CA ALA A 68 -4.85 0.01 -3.10
C ALA A 68 -6.23 -0.59 -3.40
N GLY A 69 -6.61 -0.66 -4.68
CA GLY A 69 -7.95 -1.04 -5.11
C GLY A 69 -8.95 0.10 -4.90
N GLN A 70 -8.81 1.19 -5.67
CA GLN A 70 -9.73 2.32 -5.68
C GLN A 70 -10.86 2.16 -6.71
N GLY A 71 -10.53 1.65 -7.91
CA GLY A 71 -11.52 1.46 -8.95
C GLY A 71 -12.41 0.25 -8.70
N ILE A 72 -13.62 0.23 -9.27
CA ILE A 72 -14.51 -0.93 -9.21
C ILE A 72 -13.82 -2.13 -9.85
N GLY A 73 -13.70 -3.25 -9.13
CA GLY A 73 -13.01 -4.44 -9.63
C GLY A 73 -11.48 -4.28 -9.75
N ALA A 74 -10.91 -3.18 -9.25
CA ALA A 74 -9.48 -2.91 -9.36
C ALA A 74 -8.67 -3.74 -8.37
N LEU A 75 -7.43 -4.05 -8.73
CA LEU A 75 -6.47 -4.75 -7.88
C LEU A 75 -5.31 -3.83 -7.53
N GLY A 76 -5.06 -3.62 -6.24
CA GLY A 76 -3.87 -2.92 -5.76
C GLY A 76 -3.06 -3.84 -4.85
N THR A 77 -1.78 -4.04 -5.16
CA THR A 77 -0.89 -4.90 -4.37
C THR A 77 0.34 -4.13 -3.91
N ILE A 78 0.66 -4.21 -2.62
CA ILE A 78 1.83 -3.61 -2.00
C ILE A 78 2.68 -4.72 -1.35
N GLY A 79 3.93 -4.84 -1.76
CA GLY A 79 4.91 -5.76 -1.18
C GLY A 79 6.06 -5.02 -0.51
N VAL A 80 6.27 -5.24 0.79
CA VAL A 80 7.42 -4.73 1.55
C VAL A 80 8.30 -5.91 1.95
N THR A 81 9.41 -6.05 1.23
CA THR A 81 10.44 -7.08 1.46
C THR A 81 11.70 -6.50 2.10
N GLY A 82 11.88 -5.18 2.02
CA GLY A 82 12.98 -4.42 2.60
C GLY A 82 12.68 -2.91 2.54
N GLY A 83 13.58 -2.07 3.04
CA GLY A 83 13.37 -0.60 3.06
C GLY A 83 12.31 -0.14 4.06
N THR A 84 11.86 1.10 3.90
CA THR A 84 10.83 1.73 4.74
C THR A 84 9.65 2.18 3.88
N PHE A 85 8.44 1.84 4.28
CA PHE A 85 7.20 2.34 3.69
C PHE A 85 6.36 3.03 4.77
N GLY A 86 6.06 4.32 4.57
CA GLY A 86 5.29 5.11 5.52
C GLY A 86 4.14 5.85 4.84
N SER A 87 2.95 5.78 5.43
CA SER A 87 1.83 6.63 5.04
C SER A 87 0.88 6.90 6.20
N PRO A 88 0.50 8.16 6.48
CA PRO A 88 -0.50 8.47 7.51
C PRO A 88 -1.81 7.72 7.29
N THR A 89 -2.29 7.62 6.05
CA THR A 89 -3.52 6.89 5.73
C THR A 89 -3.27 5.83 4.67
N VAL A 90 -3.73 4.61 4.95
CA VAL A 90 -3.67 3.48 4.00
C VAL A 90 -5.03 2.82 3.92
N THR A 91 -5.55 2.67 2.72
CA THR A 91 -6.81 1.98 2.44
C THR A 91 -6.58 0.84 1.46
N LEU A 92 -7.01 -0.37 1.82
CA LEU A 92 -6.93 -1.56 0.99
C LEU A 92 -8.36 -2.02 0.65
N GLY A 93 -8.73 -2.10 -0.63
CA GLY A 93 -10.09 -2.47 -1.05
C GLY A 93 -11.11 -1.37 -0.75
N GLY A 94 -10.83 -0.15 -1.23
CA GLY A 94 -11.60 1.05 -0.92
C GLY A 94 -12.95 1.18 -1.64
N THR A 95 -13.28 0.28 -2.56
CA THR A 95 -14.51 0.34 -3.37
C THR A 95 -15.06 -1.06 -3.59
N VAL A 96 -16.37 -1.15 -3.89
CA VAL A 96 -17.07 -2.42 -4.15
C VAL A 96 -16.37 -3.22 -5.25
N GLY A 97 -16.06 -4.47 -4.94
CA GLY A 97 -15.36 -5.40 -5.84
C GLY A 97 -13.87 -5.10 -6.02
N ALA A 98 -13.33 -4.03 -5.44
CA ALA A 98 -11.91 -3.76 -5.46
C ALA A 98 -11.17 -4.64 -4.45
N THR A 99 -9.96 -5.06 -4.80
CA THR A 99 -9.08 -5.86 -3.95
C THR A 99 -7.82 -5.07 -3.64
N GLY A 100 -7.52 -4.88 -2.36
CA GLY A 100 -6.28 -4.29 -1.88
C GLY A 100 -5.49 -5.30 -1.04
N GLU A 101 -4.21 -5.46 -1.33
CA GLU A 101 -3.35 -6.41 -0.64
C GLU A 101 -2.07 -5.73 -0.16
N LEU A 102 -1.68 -5.99 1.08
CA LEU A 102 -0.42 -5.58 1.66
C LEU A 102 0.32 -6.79 2.24
N SER A 103 1.52 -7.04 1.74
CA SER A 103 2.41 -8.08 2.27
C SER A 103 3.66 -7.45 2.86
N VAL A 104 3.94 -7.72 4.13
CA VAL A 104 5.16 -7.30 4.82
C VAL A 104 5.93 -8.55 5.22
N SER A 105 6.99 -8.85 4.48
CA SER A 105 7.89 -9.99 4.75
C SER A 105 9.27 -9.54 5.22
N GLY A 106 9.59 -8.26 5.13
CA GLY A 106 10.81 -7.62 5.64
C GLY A 106 10.64 -6.11 5.72
N GLY A 107 11.74 -5.39 5.99
CA GLY A 107 11.72 -3.92 6.09
C GLY A 107 10.84 -3.37 7.22
N SER A 108 10.37 -2.14 7.04
CA SER A 108 9.52 -1.43 7.99
C SER A 108 8.31 -0.81 7.29
N PHE A 109 7.12 -1.13 7.76
CA PHE A 109 5.85 -0.49 7.39
C PHE A 109 5.35 0.36 8.56
N ALA A 110 4.90 1.59 8.28
CA ALA A 110 4.30 2.47 9.27
C ALA A 110 3.05 3.16 8.70
N ALA A 111 1.94 3.11 9.45
CA ALA A 111 0.77 3.91 9.16
C ALA A 111 0.14 4.52 10.42
N THR A 112 -0.60 5.62 10.27
CA THR A 112 -1.43 6.14 11.37
C THR A 112 -2.78 5.46 11.34
N THR A 113 -3.50 5.55 10.24
CA THR A 113 -4.81 4.92 10.07
C THR A 113 -4.78 3.94 8.92
N LEU A 114 -5.21 2.71 9.20
CA LEU A 114 -5.21 1.61 8.25
C LEU A 114 -6.59 0.98 8.15
N ALA A 115 -7.21 1.11 6.99
CA ALA A 115 -8.50 0.49 6.68
C ALA A 115 -8.31 -0.68 5.71
N VAL A 116 -8.75 -1.87 6.12
CA VAL A 116 -8.59 -3.12 5.38
C VAL A 116 -9.96 -3.65 4.98
N GLY A 117 -10.31 -3.49 3.71
CA GLY A 117 -11.59 -3.88 3.14
C GLY A 117 -12.76 -3.06 3.69
N PRO A 118 -12.74 -1.71 3.65
CA PRO A 118 -13.87 -0.92 4.13
C PRO A 118 -15.12 -1.01 3.23
N SER A 119 -14.96 -1.34 1.96
CA SER A 119 -16.08 -1.51 0.99
C SER A 119 -15.87 -2.65 -0.01
N GLY A 120 -14.63 -3.10 -0.21
CA GLY A 120 -14.28 -4.27 -1.02
C GLY A 120 -13.48 -5.29 -0.22
N HIS A 121 -12.58 -5.99 -0.89
CA HIS A 121 -11.70 -6.98 -0.27
C HIS A 121 -10.37 -6.35 0.11
N GLY A 122 -10.02 -6.38 1.38
CA GLY A 122 -8.71 -5.97 1.88
C GLY A 122 -7.99 -7.13 2.55
N SER A 123 -6.69 -7.26 2.32
CA SER A 123 -5.87 -8.23 3.03
C SER A 123 -4.52 -7.66 3.45
N ILE A 124 -4.09 -8.05 4.65
CA ILE A 124 -2.76 -7.82 5.16
C ILE A 124 -2.14 -9.15 5.57
N ALA A 125 -0.92 -9.40 5.10
CA ALA A 125 -0.09 -10.51 5.54
C ALA A 125 1.27 -10.00 6.04
N VAL A 126 1.51 -10.12 7.34
CA VAL A 126 2.81 -9.81 7.96
C VAL A 126 3.50 -11.12 8.33
N SER A 127 4.60 -11.42 7.65
CA SER A 127 5.41 -12.62 7.85
C SER A 127 6.83 -12.32 8.35
N GLY A 128 7.24 -11.05 8.31
CA GLY A 128 8.55 -10.58 8.78
C GLY A 128 8.61 -9.06 8.83
N GLY A 129 9.79 -8.51 9.17
CA GLY A 129 9.98 -7.06 9.27
C GLY A 129 9.29 -6.42 10.47
N THR A 130 9.07 -5.10 10.39
CA THR A 130 8.31 -4.31 11.37
C THR A 130 7.03 -3.79 10.74
N PHE A 131 5.89 -4.06 11.37
CA PHE A 131 4.60 -3.48 11.04
C PHE A 131 4.17 -2.58 12.20
N ALA A 132 4.08 -1.27 11.95
CA ALA A 132 3.64 -0.29 12.93
C ALA A 132 2.36 0.39 12.44
N ALA A 133 1.33 0.41 13.27
CA ALA A 133 0.11 1.16 13.01
C ALA A 133 -0.37 1.87 14.28
N GLN A 134 -1.11 2.98 14.14
CA GLN A 134 -1.84 3.54 15.27
C GLN A 134 -3.23 2.90 15.34
N ASP A 135 -4.09 3.19 14.36
CA ASP A 135 -5.45 2.64 14.29
C ASP A 135 -5.59 1.71 13.09
N VAL A 136 -6.15 0.52 13.32
CA VAL A 136 -6.35 -0.51 12.31
C VAL A 136 -7.81 -0.97 12.35
N THR A 137 -8.51 -0.84 11.23
CA THR A 137 -9.87 -1.39 11.04
C THR A 137 -9.85 -2.44 9.96
N VAL A 138 -10.34 -3.64 10.27
CA VAL A 138 -10.38 -4.78 9.37
C VAL A 138 -11.83 -5.20 9.14
N GLY A 139 -12.30 -4.97 7.91
CA GLY A 139 -13.67 -5.16 7.46
C GLY A 139 -14.59 -3.99 7.85
N ASN A 140 -15.83 -4.00 7.35
CA ASN A 140 -16.86 -3.04 7.70
C ASN A 140 -18.22 -3.74 7.80
N PRO A 141 -18.90 -3.71 8.97
CA PRO A 141 -20.14 -4.44 9.17
C PRO A 141 -21.34 -3.80 8.46
N ASN A 142 -21.21 -2.55 8.02
CA ASN A 142 -22.29 -1.83 7.34
C ASN A 142 -22.31 -2.07 5.82
N GLU A 143 -21.34 -2.83 5.30
CA GLU A 143 -21.12 -3.04 3.87
C GLU A 143 -21.08 -4.54 3.57
N SER A 144 -22.06 -5.07 2.83
CA SER A 144 -22.18 -6.52 2.62
C SER A 144 -21.03 -7.16 1.81
N ASN A 145 -20.24 -6.35 1.08
CA ASN A 145 -19.11 -6.81 0.29
C ASN A 145 -17.75 -6.44 0.92
N ALA A 146 -17.75 -5.85 2.11
CA ALA A 146 -16.55 -5.42 2.80
C ALA A 146 -15.93 -6.58 3.59
N VAL A 147 -14.88 -7.16 3.03
CA VAL A 147 -14.14 -8.27 3.64
C VAL A 147 -12.73 -7.80 3.95
N GLY A 148 -12.41 -7.70 5.23
CA GLY A 148 -11.05 -7.45 5.70
C GLY A 148 -10.40 -8.74 6.23
N SER A 149 -9.11 -8.90 5.97
CA SER A 149 -8.30 -9.96 6.57
C SER A 149 -6.95 -9.43 7.06
N LEU A 150 -6.53 -9.86 8.25
CA LEU A 150 -5.25 -9.52 8.86
C LEU A 150 -4.59 -10.80 9.35
N THR A 151 -3.46 -11.16 8.74
CA THR A 151 -2.66 -12.33 9.11
C THR A 151 -1.31 -11.87 9.61
N LEU A 152 -0.97 -12.24 10.85
CA LEU A 152 0.31 -11.96 11.48
C LEU A 152 0.99 -13.30 11.79
N SER A 153 1.99 -13.68 11.00
CA SER A 153 2.70 -14.96 11.09
C SER A 153 4.20 -14.83 11.43
N GLY A 154 4.73 -13.60 11.48
CA GLY A 154 6.11 -13.33 11.90
C GLY A 154 6.43 -11.84 12.00
N GLY A 155 7.69 -11.51 12.32
CA GLY A 155 8.16 -10.13 12.48
C GLY A 155 7.77 -9.48 13.80
N THR A 156 7.77 -8.15 13.84
CA THR A 156 7.33 -7.33 14.97
C THR A 156 6.11 -6.52 14.55
N THR A 157 5.01 -6.65 15.29
CA THR A 157 3.79 -5.86 15.08
C THR A 157 3.59 -4.94 16.29
N ASP A 158 3.49 -3.65 16.04
CA ASP A 158 3.16 -2.62 17.03
C ASP A 158 1.87 -1.92 16.58
N ILE A 159 0.81 -2.06 17.35
CA ILE A 159 -0.43 -1.33 17.17
C ILE A 159 -0.63 -0.50 18.42
N SER A 160 -0.41 0.81 18.30
CA SER A 160 -0.36 1.72 19.43
C SER A 160 -1.72 2.31 19.82
N GLY A 161 -2.70 2.27 18.90
CA GLY A 161 -4.07 2.75 19.06
C GLY A 161 -5.08 1.60 19.01
N GLU A 162 -6.19 1.80 18.28
CA GLU A 162 -7.29 0.84 18.24
C GLU A 162 -7.09 -0.24 17.15
N LEU A 163 -7.37 -1.50 17.49
CA LEU A 163 -7.54 -2.59 16.53
C LEU A 163 -9.00 -3.03 16.51
N VAL A 164 -9.73 -2.70 15.45
CA VAL A 164 -11.10 -3.11 15.21
C VAL A 164 -11.12 -4.24 14.19
N LEU A 165 -11.64 -5.40 14.59
CA LEU A 165 -11.94 -6.51 13.70
C LEU A 165 -13.46 -6.58 13.54
N SER A 166 -13.96 -6.02 12.46
CA SER A 166 -15.39 -5.93 12.18
C SER A 166 -15.69 -6.62 10.87
N GLY A 167 -16.04 -7.91 10.94
CA GLY A 167 -16.55 -8.62 9.77
C GLY A 167 -17.92 -8.08 9.34
N ALA A 168 -18.25 -8.24 8.07
CA ALA A 168 -19.65 -8.24 7.64
C ALA A 168 -20.37 -9.30 8.50
N GLY A 169 -21.23 -8.86 9.41
CA GLY A 169 -22.03 -9.79 10.20
C GLY A 169 -22.91 -10.58 9.25
N GLU A 170 -22.72 -11.90 9.18
CA GLU A 170 -23.81 -12.79 8.78
C GLU A 170 -24.97 -12.52 9.75
N ALA A 171 -26.02 -11.87 9.24
CA ALA A 171 -27.29 -11.71 9.95
C ALA A 171 -28.18 -12.93 9.71
#